data_AF-A0A9X2AC24-F1
#
_entry.id   AF-A0A9X2AC24-F1
#
_cell.length_a   1.000
_cell.length_b   1.000
_cell.length_c   1.000
_cell.angle_alpha   90.00
_cell.angle_beta   90.00
_cell.angle_gamma   90.00
#
_symmetry.space_group_name_H-M   'P 1'
#
loop_
_entity.id
_entity.type
_entity.pdbx_description
1 polymer ?
#
loop_
_entity_poly.entity_id
_entity_poly.type
_entity_poly.pdbx_seq_one_letter_code
_entity_poly.pdbx_strand_id
1 'polypeptide(L)'
;MKRNHLVVAKIVAVLPHYEDGVGFVSRILTLDNEELIDPRPPLTIMKYLLRPYGFDYTEYRKMYSEEWVHRQNLPIHWAGHTFVMCKTVHAKVPGDETYGFIRLETIRTTRSKRGIGIVRLLNGREIETVQKWRGLQNNLSDATYIVFHAIGENRLGNEQMNEDLENMCAEDQPDGEGRKSIRELESGLYGSNGIIREFEERIYSGVTGYVKHLTLQQRQDVVMEYIEPLIQGAIRAWLARKD
;
A
#
# COMPACT_ATOMS: atom_id res chain seq x y z
N MET A 1 12.45 11.93 23.45
CA MET A 1 12.86 11.97 22.03
C MET A 1 12.77 13.41 21.53
N LYS A 2 13.89 14.01 21.09
CA LYS A 2 13.80 15.23 20.25
C LYS A 2 12.90 14.89 19.05
N ARG A 3 11.98 15.80 18.69
CA ARG A 3 11.07 15.65 17.56
C ARG A 3 11.87 15.65 16.25
N ASN A 4 12.57 14.56 15.95
CA ASN A 4 13.01 14.31 14.60
C ASN A 4 11.74 14.10 13.80
N HIS A 5 11.48 14.98 12.84
CA HIS A 5 10.36 14.89 11.92
C HIS A 5 10.55 13.64 11.06
N LEU A 6 10.08 12.49 11.55
CA LEU A 6 10.07 11.26 10.76
C LEU A 6 9.09 11.46 9.62
N VAL A 7 9.62 11.44 8.40
CA VAL A 7 8.83 11.53 7.17
C VAL A 7 8.32 10.13 6.83
N VAL A 8 7.01 9.98 6.65
CA VAL A 8 6.36 8.69 6.33
C VAL A 8 7.02 8.01 5.13
N ALA A 9 7.38 8.79 4.10
CA ALA A 9 8.05 8.30 2.90
C ALA A 9 9.41 7.63 3.15
N LYS A 10 10.06 7.89 4.29
CA LYS A 10 11.32 7.25 4.70
C LYS A 10 11.12 5.99 5.53
N ILE A 11 9.91 5.73 6.01
CA ILE A 11 9.62 4.58 6.87
C ILE A 11 9.43 3.33 6.03
N VAL A 12 10.13 2.27 6.43
CA VAL A 12 10.07 0.93 5.84
C VAL A 12 9.17 0.02 6.67
N ALA A 13 9.33 0.06 7.99
CA ALA A 13 8.49 -0.72 8.89
C ALA A 13 8.42 -0.09 10.27
N VAL A 14 7.33 -0.39 10.99
CA VAL A 14 7.17 -0.13 12.42
C VAL A 14 6.78 -1.44 13.07
N LEU A 15 7.71 -2.07 13.78
CA LEU A 15 7.56 -3.43 14.28
C LEU A 15 7.51 -3.46 15.80
N PRO A 16 6.66 -4.28 16.42
CA PRO A 16 6.74 -4.54 17.85
C PRO A 16 8.07 -5.24 18.19
N HIS A 17 8.61 -4.92 19.36
CA HIS A 17 9.82 -5.54 19.91
C HIS A 17 9.77 -5.55 21.43
N TYR A 18 10.38 -6.55 22.06
CA TYR A 18 10.59 -6.53 23.50
C TYR A 18 12.06 -6.32 23.76
N GLU A 19 12.39 -5.17 24.33
CA GLU A 19 13.74 -4.77 24.71
C GLU A 19 14.01 -5.17 26.16
N ASP A 20 15.18 -5.75 26.43
CA ASP A 20 15.55 -6.20 27.77
C ASP A 20 15.68 -5.01 28.72
N GLY A 21 15.09 -5.13 29.91
CA GLY A 21 15.08 -4.07 30.93
C GLY A 21 14.11 -2.90 30.66
N VAL A 22 13.53 -2.79 29.46
CA VAL A 22 12.55 -1.75 29.10
C VAL A 22 11.15 -2.32 28.91
N GLY A 23 11.05 -3.54 28.37
CA GLY A 23 9.78 -4.18 28.07
C GLY A 23 9.35 -3.93 26.62
N PHE A 24 8.06 -3.67 26.41
CA PHE A 24 7.49 -3.55 25.07
C PHE A 24 7.82 -2.18 24.44
N VAL A 25 8.41 -2.21 23.25
CA VAL A 25 8.77 -1.05 22.44
C VAL A 25 8.44 -1.30 20.97
N SER A 26 8.57 -0.27 20.14
CA SER A 26 8.51 -0.40 18.68
C SER A 26 9.85 -0.05 18.05
N ARG A 27 10.26 -0.89 17.10
CA ARG A 27 11.38 -0.66 16.19
C ARG A 27 10.88 0.00 14.92
N ILE A 28 11.36 1.19 14.62
CA ILE A 28 11.08 1.91 13.39
C ILE A 28 12.28 1.73 12.46
N LEU A 29 12.04 1.10 11.31
CA LEU A 29 13.04 0.87 10.28
C LEU A 29 12.88 1.90 9.17
N THR A 30 13.98 2.48 8.71
CA THR A 30 13.99 3.49 7.64
C THR A 30 14.64 2.97 6.36
N LEU A 31 14.40 3.68 5.24
CA LEU A 31 15.03 3.41 3.95
C LEU A 31 16.56 3.58 4.01
N ASP A 32 17.02 4.52 4.83
CA ASP A 32 18.44 4.85 5.03
C ASP A 32 19.17 3.79 5.90
N ASN A 33 18.52 2.64 6.14
CA ASN A 33 19.00 1.54 6.98
C ASN A 33 19.22 1.94 8.45
N GLU A 34 18.70 3.09 8.88
CA GLU A 34 18.67 3.49 10.28
C GLU A 34 17.52 2.81 11.02
N GLU A 35 17.72 2.64 12.32
CA GLU A 35 16.76 2.04 13.22
C GLU A 35 16.55 2.92 14.45
N LEU A 36 15.30 3.13 14.80
CA LEU A 36 14.90 3.94 15.95
C LEU A 36 14.02 3.11 16.87
N ILE A 37 14.17 3.32 18.17
CA ILE A 37 13.34 2.70 19.20
C ILE A 37 12.39 3.74 19.77
N ASP A 38 11.12 3.38 19.87
CA ASP A 38 10.08 4.21 20.46
C ASP A 38 9.26 3.39 21.48
N PRO A 39 9.02 3.91 22.70
CA PRO A 39 8.29 3.17 23.73
C PRO A 39 6.79 3.01 23.46
N ARG A 40 6.25 3.66 22.43
CA ARG A 40 4.83 3.59 22.09
C ARG A 40 4.53 2.36 21.22
N PRO A 41 3.28 1.87 21.18
CA PRO A 41 2.89 0.80 20.28
C PRO A 41 2.94 1.17 18.79
N PRO A 42 3.14 0.19 17.88
CA PRO A 42 3.25 0.43 16.45
C PRO A 42 2.09 1.23 15.88
N LEU A 43 0.84 0.88 16.25
CA LEU A 43 -0.34 1.60 15.77
C LEU A 43 -0.36 3.07 16.23
N THR A 44 0.07 3.32 17.47
CA THR A 44 0.19 4.68 18.00
C THR A 44 1.21 5.48 17.19
N ILE A 45 2.36 4.87 16.88
CA ILE A 45 3.38 5.51 16.04
C ILE A 45 2.84 5.81 14.65
N MET A 46 2.16 4.86 14.00
CA MET A 46 1.53 5.09 12.70
C MET A 46 0.55 6.27 12.72
N LYS A 47 -0.31 6.36 13.74
CA LYS A 47 -1.22 7.51 13.94
C LYS A 47 -0.45 8.83 14.06
N TYR A 48 0.66 8.85 14.80
CA TYR A 48 1.50 10.05 14.93
C TYR A 48 2.23 10.42 13.65
N LEU A 49 2.70 9.44 12.88
CA LEU A 49 3.40 9.65 11.62
C LEU A 49 2.45 10.23 10.55
N LEU A 50 1.20 9.77 10.53
CA LEU A 50 0.23 10.15 9.51
C LEU A 50 -0.60 11.39 9.86
N ARG A 51 -0.75 11.73 11.16
CA ARG A 51 -1.52 12.90 11.62
C ARG A 51 -1.12 14.24 10.96
N PRO A 52 0.17 14.58 10.76
CA PRO A 52 0.55 15.83 10.08
C PRO A 52 0.00 15.96 8.66
N TYR A 53 -0.43 14.84 8.07
CA TYR A 53 -0.99 14.78 6.73
C TYR A 53 -2.52 14.64 6.72
N GLY A 54 -3.18 14.94 7.84
CA GLY A 54 -4.64 14.92 7.95
C GLY A 54 -5.25 13.52 8.04
N PHE A 55 -4.45 12.46 8.20
CA PHE A 55 -4.97 11.10 8.31
C PHE A 55 -5.65 10.86 9.68
N ASP A 56 -6.94 10.55 9.66
CA ASP A 56 -7.68 10.04 10.81
C ASP A 56 -7.91 8.52 10.68
N TYR A 57 -7.25 7.76 11.54
CA TYR A 57 -7.36 6.31 11.56
C TYR A 57 -8.78 5.81 11.87
N THR A 58 -9.56 6.55 12.66
CA THR A 58 -10.92 6.18 13.05
C THR A 58 -11.86 6.30 11.85
N GLU A 59 -11.78 7.42 11.14
CA GLU A 59 -12.57 7.65 9.92
C GLU A 59 -12.14 6.68 8.81
N TYR A 60 -10.82 6.51 8.63
CA TYR A 60 -10.27 5.52 7.70
C TYR A 60 -10.83 4.12 7.96
N ARG A 61 -10.82 3.68 9.22
CA ARG A 61 -11.36 2.36 9.57
C ARG A 61 -12.87 2.29 9.33
N LYS A 62 -13.62 3.36 9.60
CA LYS A 62 -15.07 3.40 9.37
C LYS A 62 -15.38 3.21 7.89
N MET A 63 -14.72 3.99 7.03
CA MET A 63 -14.85 3.94 5.56
C MET A 63 -14.67 2.52 5.02
N TYR A 64 -13.57 1.85 5.39
CA TYR A 64 -13.29 0.52 4.85
C TYR A 64 -13.92 -0.63 5.65
N SER A 65 -14.44 -0.41 6.86
CA SER A 65 -14.96 -1.52 7.69
C SER A 65 -16.21 -2.21 7.14
N GLU A 66 -16.99 -1.52 6.30
CA GLU A 66 -18.18 -2.06 5.67
C GLU A 66 -17.83 -2.95 4.46
N GLU A 67 -16.78 -2.59 3.74
CA GLU A 67 -16.33 -3.26 2.52
C GLU A 67 -15.28 -4.34 2.79
N TRP A 68 -14.59 -4.28 3.94
CA TRP A 68 -13.51 -5.21 4.26
C TRP A 68 -13.99 -6.43 5.04
N VAL A 69 -13.86 -7.60 4.42
CA VAL A 69 -14.22 -8.91 5.01
C VAL A 69 -13.44 -9.18 6.31
N HIS A 70 -12.20 -8.72 6.40
CA HIS A 70 -11.30 -8.94 7.54
C HIS A 70 -11.03 -7.65 8.35
N ARG A 71 -12.06 -7.14 9.02
CA ARG A 71 -12.04 -5.87 9.79
C ARG A 71 -10.90 -5.70 10.81
N GLN A 72 -10.25 -6.79 11.23
CA GLN A 72 -9.19 -6.77 12.24
C GLN A 72 -7.81 -6.43 11.66
N ASN A 73 -7.54 -6.71 10.38
CA ASN A 73 -6.22 -6.56 9.76
C ASN A 73 -6.24 -5.59 8.58
N LEU A 74 -7.00 -4.50 8.69
CA LEU A 74 -7.13 -3.51 7.64
C LEU A 74 -5.76 -2.85 7.36
N PRO A 75 -5.18 -2.99 6.15
CA PRO A 75 -3.96 -2.28 5.75
C PRO A 75 -4.16 -0.78 5.85
N ILE A 76 -3.09 -0.02 6.13
CA ILE A 76 -3.14 1.44 6.13
C ILE A 76 -2.62 1.95 4.79
N HIS A 77 -3.49 2.48 3.95
CA HIS A 77 -3.16 3.13 2.69
C HIS A 77 -3.29 4.64 2.85
N TRP A 78 -2.24 5.37 2.52
CA TRP A 78 -2.25 6.83 2.52
C TRP A 78 -1.27 7.38 1.49
N ALA A 79 -1.75 8.25 0.60
CA ALA A 79 -0.95 8.97 -0.40
C ALA A 79 0.07 8.10 -1.17
N GLY A 80 -0.36 6.90 -1.61
CA GLY A 80 0.53 5.97 -2.34
C GLY A 80 1.50 5.19 -1.45
N HIS A 81 1.34 5.25 -0.12
CA HIS A 81 2.07 4.41 0.83
C HIS A 81 1.12 3.44 1.49
N THR A 82 1.42 2.14 1.40
CA THR A 82 0.57 1.08 1.92
C THR A 82 1.32 0.29 2.97
N PHE A 83 0.76 0.19 4.16
CA PHE A 83 1.36 -0.53 5.27
C PHE A 83 0.55 -1.80 5.56
N VAL A 84 1.22 -2.93 5.35
CA VAL A 84 0.74 -4.29 5.61
C VAL A 84 0.85 -4.58 7.10
N MET A 85 -0.22 -5.05 7.72
CA MET A 85 -0.18 -5.53 9.10
C MET A 85 0.47 -6.91 9.18
N CYS A 86 1.46 -7.10 10.05
CA CYS A 86 2.20 -8.34 10.19
C CYS A 86 2.50 -8.63 11.66
N LYS A 87 2.23 -9.86 12.12
CA LYS A 87 2.66 -10.29 13.46
C LYS A 87 4.12 -10.72 13.43
N THR A 88 4.99 -9.98 14.11
CA THR A 88 6.46 -10.23 14.12
C THR A 88 7.02 -10.65 15.47
N VAL A 89 6.20 -10.65 16.53
CA VAL A 89 6.61 -11.10 17.86
C VAL A 89 5.57 -12.05 18.46
N HIS A 90 6.04 -13.01 19.25
CA HIS A 90 5.16 -13.80 20.09
C HIS A 90 4.67 -12.95 21.26
N ALA A 91 3.38 -13.01 21.53
CA ALA A 91 2.77 -12.38 22.69
C ALA A 91 3.43 -12.92 23.97
N LYS A 92 3.98 -12.04 24.82
CA LYS A 92 4.44 -12.43 26.16
C LYS A 92 3.30 -12.48 27.18
N VAL A 93 2.15 -11.87 26.87
CA VAL A 93 0.96 -11.81 27.71
C VAL A 93 -0.28 -12.26 26.91
N PRO A 94 -1.20 -13.05 27.48
CA PRO A 94 -2.46 -13.39 26.82
C PRO A 94 -3.23 -12.14 26.39
N GLY A 95 -3.73 -12.13 25.15
CA GLY A 95 -4.45 -10.98 24.58
C GLY A 95 -3.57 -9.89 23.96
N ASP A 96 -2.24 -10.05 23.95
CA ASP A 96 -1.35 -9.17 23.21
C ASP A 96 -1.44 -9.45 21.69
N GLU A 97 -2.33 -8.71 21.04
CA GLU A 97 -2.54 -8.73 19.59
C GLU A 97 -1.77 -7.62 18.89
N THR A 98 -0.52 -7.36 19.32
CA THR A 98 0.24 -6.29 18.68
C THR A 98 0.80 -6.71 17.32
N TYR A 99 0.38 -5.99 16.29
CA TYR A 99 0.88 -6.12 14.93
C TYR A 99 1.90 -5.03 14.62
N GLY A 100 2.88 -5.37 13.80
CA GLY A 100 3.73 -4.43 13.10
C GLY A 100 3.14 -4.01 11.78
N PHE A 101 3.72 -2.97 11.20
CA PHE A 101 3.36 -2.40 9.92
C PHE A 101 4.59 -2.46 9.02
N ILE A 102 4.48 -3.09 7.85
CA ILE A 102 5.55 -3.15 6.85
C ILE A 102 5.04 -2.44 5.60
N ARG A 103 5.82 -1.49 5.10
CA ARG A 103 5.47 -0.76 3.89
C ARG A 103 5.55 -1.69 2.68
N LEU A 104 4.42 -1.95 2.03
CA LEU A 104 4.25 -2.86 0.90
C LEU A 104 5.26 -2.55 -0.21
N GLU A 105 5.43 -1.27 -0.52
CA GLU A 105 6.32 -0.80 -1.58
C GLU A 105 7.81 -1.11 -1.33
N THR A 106 8.16 -1.43 -0.09
CA THR A 106 9.53 -1.74 0.31
C THR A 106 9.83 -3.24 0.33
N ILE A 107 8.81 -4.07 0.10
CA ILE A 107 8.93 -5.52 0.08
C ILE A 107 9.50 -5.95 -1.28
N ARG A 108 10.63 -6.67 -1.24
CA ARG A 108 11.30 -7.20 -2.42
C ARG A 108 10.81 -8.60 -2.79
N THR A 109 10.70 -9.48 -1.80
CA THR A 109 10.26 -10.88 -1.92
C THR A 109 9.72 -11.35 -0.60
N THR A 110 8.79 -12.30 -0.62
CA THR A 110 8.33 -13.00 0.57
C THR A 110 8.51 -14.51 0.39
N ARG A 111 8.77 -15.24 1.48
CA ARG A 111 8.94 -16.70 1.42
C ARG A 111 8.48 -17.39 2.69
N SER A 112 8.22 -18.69 2.60
CA SER A 112 7.99 -19.54 3.76
C SER A 112 9.31 -20.13 4.28
N LYS A 113 9.51 -20.11 5.59
CA LYS A 113 10.58 -20.86 6.28
C LYS A 113 9.96 -21.51 7.49
N ARG A 114 10.02 -22.85 7.59
CA ARG A 114 9.39 -23.61 8.70
C ARG A 114 7.89 -23.28 8.90
N GLY A 115 7.17 -22.94 7.83
CA GLY A 115 5.73 -22.65 7.85
C GLY A 115 5.33 -21.22 8.24
N ILE A 116 6.28 -20.40 8.70
CA ILE A 116 6.08 -18.96 8.96
C ILE A 116 6.55 -18.12 7.78
N GLY A 117 6.03 -16.90 7.68
CA GLY A 117 6.42 -15.97 6.63
C GLY A 117 7.70 -15.21 6.92
N ILE A 118 8.50 -14.98 5.89
CA ILE A 118 9.65 -14.08 5.89
C ILE A 118 9.43 -13.02 4.82
N VAL A 119 9.63 -11.76 5.20
CA VAL A 119 9.58 -10.60 4.31
C VAL A 119 10.99 -10.08 4.11
N ARG A 120 11.47 -10.11 2.87
CA ARG A 120 12.74 -9.48 2.48
C ARG A 120 12.46 -8.11 1.89
N LEU A 121 13.12 -7.11 2.42
CA LEU A 121 12.97 -5.71 2.02
C LEU A 121 13.97 -5.35 0.93
N LEU A 122 13.70 -4.26 0.20
CA LEU A 122 14.56 -3.74 -0.86
C LEU A 122 15.95 -3.33 -0.37
N ASN A 123 16.05 -2.85 0.88
CA ASN A 123 17.32 -2.54 1.54
C ASN A 123 18.08 -3.79 2.02
N GLY A 124 17.60 -5.00 1.69
CA GLY A 124 18.24 -6.27 2.02
C GLY A 124 17.90 -6.83 3.40
N ARG A 125 17.25 -6.06 4.29
CA ARG A 125 16.80 -6.57 5.60
C ARG A 125 15.76 -7.66 5.44
N GLU A 126 15.77 -8.62 6.36
CA GLU A 126 14.75 -9.65 6.46
C GLU A 126 13.96 -9.48 7.77
N ILE A 127 12.65 -9.56 7.66
CA ILE A 127 11.72 -9.54 8.79
C ILE A 127 11.08 -10.92 8.87
N GLU A 128 11.40 -11.64 9.93
CA GLU A 128 10.74 -12.90 10.26
C GLU A 128 9.40 -12.60 10.95
N THR A 129 8.34 -13.25 10.47
CA THR A 129 7.01 -13.15 11.08
C THR A 129 6.77 -14.34 11.99
N VAL A 130 5.87 -14.18 12.97
CA VAL A 130 5.40 -15.32 13.80
C VAL A 130 4.09 -15.91 13.29
N GLN A 131 3.50 -15.29 12.25
CA GLN A 131 2.28 -15.75 11.63
C GLN A 131 2.57 -16.83 10.57
N LYS A 132 1.61 -17.74 10.37
CA LYS A 132 1.67 -18.74 9.30
C LYS A 132 1.83 -18.04 7.96
N TRP A 133 2.57 -18.67 7.04
CA TRP A 133 2.80 -18.17 5.69
C TRP A 133 1.50 -17.70 4.99
N ARG A 134 0.43 -18.50 5.07
CA ARG A 134 -0.87 -18.15 4.50
C ARG A 134 -1.46 -16.87 5.08
N GLY A 135 -1.32 -16.64 6.39
CA GLY A 135 -1.80 -15.40 7.02
C GLY A 135 -1.04 -14.17 6.50
N LEU A 136 0.27 -14.29 6.28
CA LEU A 136 1.05 -13.24 5.64
C LEU A 136 0.60 -12.99 4.19
N GLN A 137 0.35 -14.05 3.41
CA GLN A 137 -0.14 -13.92 2.03
C GLN A 137 -1.50 -13.23 1.96
N ASN A 138 -2.41 -13.56 2.88
CA ASN A 138 -3.71 -12.90 2.96
C ASN A 138 -3.55 -11.41 3.26
N ASN A 139 -2.75 -11.05 4.27
CA ASN A 139 -2.52 -9.64 4.61
C ASN A 139 -1.87 -8.85 3.45
N LEU A 140 -0.96 -9.48 2.69
CA LEU A 140 -0.35 -8.88 1.51
C LEU A 140 -1.36 -8.69 0.37
N SER A 141 -2.23 -9.69 0.18
CA SER A 141 -3.26 -9.62 -0.86
C SER A 141 -4.31 -8.56 -0.51
N ASP A 142 -4.71 -8.48 0.75
CA ASP A 142 -5.54 -7.42 1.33
C ASP A 142 -4.91 -6.04 1.06
N ALA A 143 -3.63 -5.86 1.39
CA ALA A 143 -2.91 -4.61 1.13
C ALA A 143 -2.80 -4.29 -0.37
N THR A 144 -2.73 -5.30 -1.22
CA THR A 144 -2.71 -5.08 -2.66
C THR A 144 -4.08 -4.66 -3.17
N TYR A 145 -5.16 -5.28 -2.69
CA TYR A 145 -6.54 -4.92 -3.04
C TYR A 145 -6.87 -3.47 -2.67
N ILE A 146 -6.46 -2.99 -1.49
CA ILE A 146 -6.77 -1.60 -1.09
C ILE A 146 -6.08 -0.58 -2.01
N VAL A 147 -4.89 -0.89 -2.52
CA VAL A 147 -4.19 -0.02 -3.48
C VAL A 147 -4.94 0.00 -4.80
N PHE A 148 -5.38 -1.17 -5.30
CA PHE A 148 -6.19 -1.23 -6.51
C PHE A 148 -7.51 -0.45 -6.36
N HIS A 149 -8.19 -0.59 -5.21
CA HIS A 149 -9.40 0.17 -4.90
C HIS A 149 -9.13 1.68 -4.93
N ALA A 150 -8.11 2.13 -4.22
CA ALA A 150 -7.75 3.54 -4.14
C ALA A 150 -7.34 4.12 -5.52
N ILE A 151 -6.66 3.35 -6.37
CA ILE A 151 -6.36 3.77 -7.75
C ILE A 151 -7.64 3.89 -8.57
N GLY A 152 -8.55 2.92 -8.46
CA GLY A 152 -9.85 2.93 -9.12
C GLY A 152 -10.70 4.15 -8.76
N GLU A 153 -10.82 4.46 -7.46
CA GLU A 153 -11.58 5.62 -6.97
C GLU A 153 -10.99 6.96 -7.45
N ASN A 154 -9.66 7.11 -7.39
CA ASN A 154 -9.00 8.33 -7.86
C ASN A 154 -9.24 8.57 -9.36
N ARG A 155 -9.30 7.51 -10.16
CA ARG A 155 -9.59 7.62 -11.60
C ARG A 155 -11.02 8.06 -11.84
N LEU A 156 -12.00 7.42 -11.19
CA LEU A 156 -13.41 7.81 -11.30
C LEU A 156 -13.64 9.27 -10.88
N GLY A 157 -12.97 9.73 -9.82
CA GLY A 157 -13.02 11.12 -9.40
C GLY A 157 -12.43 12.10 -10.42
N ASN A 158 -11.30 11.74 -11.04
CA ASN A 158 -10.69 12.56 -12.09
C ASN A 158 -11.51 12.57 -13.39
N GLU A 159 -12.14 11.45 -13.76
CA GLU A 159 -13.06 11.35 -14.90
C GLU A 159 -14.26 12.28 -14.69
N GLN A 160 -14.91 12.19 -13.53
CA GLN A 160 -16.03 13.09 -13.20
C GLN A 160 -15.61 14.56 -13.21
N MET A 161 -14.44 14.88 -12.65
CA MET A 161 -13.93 16.26 -12.64
C MET A 161 -13.61 16.77 -14.05
N ASN A 162 -13.09 15.91 -14.93
CA ASN A 162 -12.83 16.26 -16.32
C ASN A 162 -14.13 16.46 -17.11
N GLU A 163 -15.13 15.59 -16.90
CA GLU A 163 -16.46 15.75 -17.48
C GLU A 163 -17.11 17.06 -17.00
N ASP A 164 -17.02 17.37 -15.70
CA ASP A 164 -17.54 18.61 -15.13
C ASP A 164 -16.81 19.84 -15.72
N LEU A 165 -15.49 19.77 -15.90
CA LEU A 165 -14.71 20.84 -16.55
C LEU A 165 -15.07 21.00 -18.03
N GLU A 166 -15.26 19.91 -18.76
CA GLU A 166 -15.71 19.95 -20.16
C GLU A 166 -17.11 20.55 -20.27
N ASN A 167 -18.02 20.20 -19.36
CA ASN A 167 -19.37 20.75 -19.31
C ASN A 167 -19.35 22.25 -18.95
N MET A 168 -18.54 22.66 -17.98
CA MET A 168 -18.36 24.08 -17.64
C MET A 168 -17.73 24.89 -18.78
N CYS A 169 -16.80 24.31 -19.55
CA CYS A 169 -16.23 24.96 -20.73
C CYS A 169 -17.17 24.96 -21.95
N ALA A 170 -18.10 24.00 -22.04
CA ALA A 170 -19.09 23.92 -23.11
C ALA A 170 -20.25 24.90 -22.92
N GLU A 171 -20.54 25.33 -21.69
CA GLU A 171 -21.59 26.31 -21.39
C GLU A 171 -21.18 27.77 -21.70
N ASP A 172 -19.88 28.04 -21.93
CA ASP A 172 -19.33 29.39 -22.08
C ASP A 172 -18.82 29.76 -23.50
N GLN A 173 -19.14 28.98 -24.55
CA GLN A 173 -18.71 29.31 -25.93
C GLN A 173 -19.86 29.32 -26.95
N PRO A 174 -20.04 30.42 -27.71
CA PRO A 174 -20.89 30.44 -28.89
C PRO A 174 -20.20 29.72 -30.07
N ASP A 175 -21.02 29.06 -30.88
CA ASP A 175 -20.70 28.19 -32.02
C ASP A 175 -19.46 28.59 -32.84
N GLY A 176 -18.50 27.66 -33.02
CA GLY A 176 -17.49 27.80 -34.07
C GLY A 176 -16.23 26.94 -33.94
N GLU A 177 -16.27 25.76 -34.58
CA GLU A 177 -15.16 25.00 -35.20
C GLU A 177 -13.91 24.59 -34.39
N GLY A 178 -13.66 23.27 -34.39
CA GLY A 178 -12.29 22.73 -34.27
C GLY A 178 -12.04 21.65 -33.23
N ARG A 179 -12.94 20.68 -33.00
CA ARG A 179 -12.63 19.52 -32.14
C ARG A 179 -11.72 18.53 -32.87
N LYS A 180 -10.41 18.58 -32.61
CA LYS A 180 -9.60 17.34 -32.61
C LYS A 180 -9.85 16.67 -31.26
N SER A 181 -10.47 15.49 -31.28
CA SER A 181 -10.88 14.78 -30.08
C SER A 181 -9.67 14.31 -29.28
N ILE A 182 -9.63 14.69 -28.00
CA ILE A 182 -8.70 14.19 -26.97
C ILE A 182 -8.71 12.65 -26.90
N ARG A 183 -9.79 12.01 -27.38
CA ARG A 183 -10.01 10.56 -27.46
C ARG A 183 -8.89 9.74 -28.14
N GLU A 184 -8.10 10.31 -29.05
CA GLU A 184 -7.05 9.54 -29.75
C GLU A 184 -5.74 9.40 -28.95
N LEU A 185 -5.50 10.24 -27.94
CA LEU A 185 -4.34 10.13 -27.04
C LEU A 185 -4.62 9.21 -25.83
N GLU A 186 -5.90 8.98 -25.53
CA GLU A 186 -6.35 8.24 -24.35
C GLU A 186 -6.39 6.72 -24.59
N SER A 187 -6.72 6.24 -25.79
CA SER A 187 -6.95 4.81 -26.04
C SER A 187 -5.79 3.84 -25.69
N GLY A 188 -4.55 4.33 -25.56
CA GLY A 188 -3.39 3.53 -25.15
C GLY A 188 -3.20 3.34 -23.63
N LEU A 189 -3.95 4.06 -22.79
CA LEU A 189 -3.78 4.13 -21.33
C LEU A 189 -4.94 3.52 -20.52
N TYR A 190 -6.00 3.06 -21.20
CA TYR A 190 -7.30 2.72 -20.60
C TYR A 190 -7.57 1.23 -20.49
N GLY A 191 -6.68 0.36 -20.99
CA GLY A 191 -6.77 -1.08 -20.73
C GLY A 191 -6.32 -1.45 -19.32
N SER A 192 -6.56 -2.70 -18.93
CA SER A 192 -6.00 -3.35 -17.73
C SER A 192 -4.51 -3.07 -17.50
N ASN A 193 -3.74 -2.91 -18.58
CA ASN A 193 -2.34 -2.50 -18.56
C ASN A 193 -2.07 -1.11 -17.97
N GLY A 194 -2.99 -0.15 -18.09
CA GLY A 194 -2.85 1.20 -17.54
C GLY A 194 -3.00 1.24 -16.02
N ILE A 195 -3.93 0.47 -15.46
CA ILE A 195 -4.12 0.34 -14.01
C ILE A 195 -2.91 -0.35 -13.38
N ILE A 196 -2.39 -1.39 -14.02
CA ILE A 196 -1.18 -2.05 -13.52
C ILE A 196 0.04 -1.13 -13.65
N ARG A 197 0.17 -0.37 -14.75
CA ARG A 197 1.26 0.60 -14.90
C ARG A 197 1.19 1.72 -13.86
N GLU A 198 0.00 2.24 -13.56
CA GLU A 198 -0.19 3.27 -12.52
C GLU A 198 0.06 2.70 -11.11
N PHE A 199 -0.36 1.45 -10.86
CA PHE A 199 -0.04 0.71 -9.64
C PHE A 199 1.48 0.55 -9.48
N GLU A 200 2.18 0.13 -10.53
CA GLU A 200 3.63 0.04 -10.56
C GLU A 200 4.28 1.40 -10.33
N GLU A 201 3.86 2.44 -11.03
CA GLU A 201 4.38 3.80 -10.86
C GLU A 201 4.15 4.30 -9.43
N ARG A 202 3.00 4.05 -8.81
CA ARG A 202 2.72 4.44 -7.41
C ARG A 202 3.53 3.62 -6.40
N ILE A 203 3.62 2.31 -6.56
CA ILE A 203 4.43 1.46 -5.69
C ILE A 203 5.92 1.84 -5.79
N TYR A 204 6.41 2.12 -7.00
CA TYR A 204 7.85 2.28 -7.24
C TYR A 204 8.34 3.72 -7.36
N SER A 205 7.45 4.73 -7.38
CA SER A 205 7.82 6.16 -7.37
C SER A 205 8.66 6.56 -6.14
N GLY A 206 8.54 5.82 -5.03
CA GLY A 206 9.34 6.00 -3.81
C GLY A 206 10.64 5.19 -3.76
N VAL A 207 10.92 4.32 -4.75
CA VAL A 207 12.08 3.43 -4.80
C VAL A 207 12.97 3.87 -5.96
N THR A 208 13.64 5.00 -5.78
CA THR A 208 14.48 5.65 -6.78
C THR A 208 15.80 4.89 -6.96
N GLY A 209 15.77 3.77 -7.68
CA GLY A 209 17.00 3.13 -8.18
C GLY A 209 16.82 1.75 -8.78
N TYR A 210 16.13 0.84 -8.07
CA TYR A 210 16.18 -0.59 -8.40
C TYR A 210 15.22 -1.02 -9.52
N VAL A 211 14.15 -0.25 -9.75
CA VAL A 211 13.02 -0.67 -10.62
C VAL A 211 13.18 -0.17 -12.06
N LYS A 212 14.08 0.80 -12.29
CA LYS A 212 14.32 1.39 -13.63
C LYS A 212 14.76 0.37 -14.68
N HIS A 213 15.25 -0.81 -14.28
CA HIS A 213 15.80 -1.82 -15.18
C HIS A 213 14.84 -2.98 -15.53
N LEU A 214 13.65 -3.05 -14.92
CA LEU A 214 12.68 -4.11 -15.20
C LEU A 214 11.75 -3.72 -16.36
N THR A 215 11.44 -4.66 -17.25
CA THR A 215 10.43 -4.50 -18.31
C THR A 215 9.01 -4.49 -17.72
N LEU A 216 8.04 -3.93 -18.44
CA LEU A 216 6.62 -3.89 -18.01
C LEU A 216 6.10 -5.30 -17.65
N GLN A 217 6.35 -6.30 -18.50
CA GLN A 217 5.93 -7.68 -18.25
C GLN A 217 6.54 -8.25 -16.96
N GLN A 218 7.84 -8.02 -16.71
CA GLN A 218 8.52 -8.48 -15.50
C GLN A 218 8.00 -7.80 -14.23
N ARG A 219 7.55 -6.53 -14.33
CA ARG A 219 6.94 -5.82 -13.20
C ARG A 219 5.53 -6.36 -12.93
N GLN A 220 4.74 -6.60 -13.98
CA GLN A 220 3.43 -7.23 -13.89
C GLN A 220 3.50 -8.63 -13.28
N ASP A 221 4.47 -9.45 -13.68
CA ASP A 221 4.67 -10.80 -13.15
C ASP A 221 5.02 -10.77 -11.65
N VAL A 222 5.88 -9.84 -11.22
CA VAL A 222 6.22 -9.63 -9.80
C VAL A 222 4.99 -9.23 -9.00
N VAL A 223 4.17 -8.30 -9.50
CA VAL A 223 2.92 -7.88 -8.83
C VAL A 223 1.93 -9.03 -8.72
N MET A 224 1.78 -9.81 -9.79
CA MET A 224 0.87 -10.95 -9.81
C MET A 224 1.35 -12.07 -8.89
N GLU A 225 2.66 -12.32 -8.74
CA GLU A 225 3.20 -13.28 -7.78
C GLU A 225 2.80 -13.00 -6.31
N TYR A 226 2.47 -11.75 -5.96
CA TYR A 226 2.04 -11.36 -4.61
C TYR A 226 0.54 -11.50 -4.34
N ILE A 227 -0.26 -11.73 -5.37
CA ILE A 227 -1.72 -11.75 -5.26
C ILE A 227 -2.16 -13.22 -5.23
N GLU A 228 -2.93 -13.62 -4.20
CA GLU A 228 -3.51 -14.97 -4.13
C GLU A 228 -4.28 -15.26 -5.45
N PRO A 229 -4.18 -16.46 -6.06
CA PRO A 229 -4.77 -16.72 -7.39
C PRO A 229 -6.28 -16.43 -7.52
N LEU A 230 -7.01 -16.51 -6.40
CA LEU A 230 -8.42 -16.13 -6.32
C LEU A 230 -8.62 -14.62 -6.46
N ILE A 231 -7.74 -13.81 -5.87
CA ILE A 231 -7.74 -12.35 -5.95
C ILE A 231 -7.20 -11.92 -7.32
N GLN A 232 -6.25 -12.65 -7.91
CA GLN A 232 -5.88 -12.47 -9.32
C GLN A 232 -7.09 -12.71 -10.23
N GLY A 233 -7.89 -13.73 -9.94
CA GLY A 233 -9.14 -14.03 -10.64
C GLY A 233 -10.17 -12.91 -10.50
N ALA A 234 -10.35 -12.38 -9.28
CA ALA A 234 -11.26 -11.26 -9.02
C ALA A 234 -10.80 -9.95 -9.68
N ILE A 235 -9.50 -9.65 -9.63
CA ILE A 235 -8.90 -8.49 -10.32
C ILE A 235 -9.05 -8.67 -11.83
N ARG A 236 -8.72 -9.84 -12.39
CA ARG A 236 -8.92 -10.15 -13.81
C ARG A 236 -10.39 -10.06 -14.22
N ALA A 237 -11.32 -10.55 -13.40
CA ALA A 237 -12.75 -10.48 -13.67
C ALA A 237 -13.31 -9.06 -13.54
N TRP A 238 -12.79 -8.25 -12.63
CA TRP A 238 -13.13 -6.82 -12.51
C TRP A 238 -12.62 -6.03 -13.72
N LEU A 239 -11.37 -6.31 -14.14
CA LEU A 239 -10.77 -5.73 -15.35
C LEU A 239 -11.52 -6.15 -16.62
N ALA A 240 -11.92 -7.43 -16.73
CA ALA A 240 -12.61 -7.97 -17.90
C ALA A 240 -14.11 -7.57 -18.00
N ARG A 241 -14.67 -6.94 -16.97
CA ARG A 241 -16.04 -6.39 -17.01
C ARG A 241 -16.13 -5.00 -17.66
N LYS A 242 -14.99 -4.40 -18.02
CA LYS A 242 -14.90 -3.06 -18.59
C LYS A 242 -14.24 -2.98 -19.97
N ASP A 243 -13.95 -4.12 -20.59
CA ASP A 243 -13.74 -4.26 -22.04
C ASP A 243 -15.08 -4.64 -22.71
#